data_AF-A0A7V2IQ24-F1
#
_entry.id   AF-A0A7V2IQ24-F1
#
_cell.length_a   1.000
_cell.length_b   1.000
_cell.length_c   1.000
_cell.angle_alpha   90.00
_cell.angle_beta   90.00
_cell.angle_gamma   90.00
#
_symmetry.space_group_name_H-M   'P 1'
#
loop_
_entity.id
_entity.type
_entity.pdbx_description
1 polymer ?
#
loop_
_entity_poly.entity_id
_entity_poly.type
_entity_poly.pdbx_seq_one_letter_code
_entity_poly.pdbx_strand_id
1 'polypeptide(L)' 'MTRLQKMLMERDGITAREAQEMIDAARAELEERIAEGDLLGAEDVCLDVLGLEPDYLDDLL' A
#
# COMPACT_ATOMS: atom_id res chain seq x y z
N MET A 1 13.60 -3.09 3.80
CA MET A 1 12.77 -4.06 3.07
C MET A 1 11.67 -4.50 4.01
N THR A 2 10.47 -3.95 3.80
CA THR A 2 9.30 -4.16 4.67
C THR A 2 8.64 -5.51 4.40
N ARG A 3 7.70 -5.93 5.26
CA ARG A 3 6.97 -7.18 5.06
C ARG A 3 6.08 -7.07 3.83
N LEU A 4 5.45 -5.91 3.66
CA LEU A 4 4.66 -5.55 2.48
C LEU A 4 5.47 -5.68 1.19
N GLN A 5 6.67 -5.07 1.14
CA GLN A 5 7.52 -5.11 -0.05
C GLN A 5 7.91 -6.54 -0.44
N LYS A 6 8.29 -7.37 0.54
CA LYS A 6 8.62 -8.79 0.27
C LYS A 6 7.42 -9.55 -0.27
N MET A 7 6.26 -9.37 0.35
CA MET A 7 5.04 -10.07 -0.05
C MET A 7 4.61 -9.66 -1.46
N LEU A 8 4.66 -8.37 -1.83
CA LEU A 8 4.39 -7.91 -3.20
C LEU A 8 5.34 -8.56 -4.22
N MET A 9 6.63 -8.63 -3.90
CA MET A 9 7.61 -9.30 -4.75
C MET A 9 7.34 -10.81 -4.89
N GLU A 10 6.97 -11.49 -3.81
CA GLU A 10 6.69 -12.94 -3.83
C GLU A 10 5.35 -13.27 -4.52
N ARG A 11 4.32 -12.44 -4.32
CA ARG A 11 2.99 -12.62 -4.91
C ARG A 11 2.98 -12.30 -6.41
N ASP A 12 3.54 -11.14 -6.77
CA ASP A 12 3.43 -10.61 -8.14
C ASP A 12 4.65 -10.92 -9.00
N GLY A 13 5.72 -11.46 -8.40
CA GLY A 13 6.98 -11.73 -9.11
C GLY A 13 7.71 -10.47 -9.56
N ILE A 14 7.41 -9.33 -8.94
CA ILE A 14 7.98 -8.02 -9.28
C ILE A 14 9.30 -7.75 -8.57
N THR A 15 10.07 -6.80 -9.08
CA THR A 15 11.32 -6.37 -8.46
C THR A 15 11.06 -5.54 -7.21
N ALA A 16 12.07 -5.43 -6.34
CA ALA A 16 11.99 -4.57 -5.15
C ALA A 16 11.71 -3.10 -5.50
N ARG A 17 12.17 -2.64 -6.66
CA ARG A 17 11.90 -1.29 -7.17
C ARG A 17 10.43 -1.13 -7.54
N GLU A 18 9.86 -2.07 -8.28
CA GLU A 18 8.44 -2.03 -8.66
C GLU A 18 7.53 -2.14 -7.44
N ALA A 19 7.87 -3.03 -6.48
CA ALA A 19 7.15 -3.11 -5.22
C ALA A 19 7.22 -1.80 -4.43
N GLN A 20 8.37 -1.12 -4.47
CA GLN A 20 8.52 0.20 -3.84
C GLN A 20 7.66 1.25 -4.56
N GLU A 21 7.66 1.28 -5.89
CA GLU A 21 6.82 2.20 -6.68
C GLU A 21 5.32 2.02 -6.38
N MET A 22 4.86 0.78 -6.19
CA MET A 22 3.48 0.50 -5.77
C MET A 22 3.18 0.99 -4.35
N ILE A 23 4.11 0.77 -3.42
CA ILE A 23 3.99 1.24 -2.03
C ILE A 23 3.94 2.77 -1.98
N ASP A 24 4.79 3.45 -2.75
CA ASP A 24 4.80 4.91 -2.83
C ASP A 24 3.49 5.46 -3.41
N ALA A 25 2.92 4.80 -4.42
CA ALA A 25 1.61 5.16 -4.96
C ALA A 25 0.48 4.97 -3.92
N ALA A 26 0.49 3.83 -3.21
CA ALA A 26 -0.47 3.57 -2.15
C ALA A 26 -0.35 4.58 -0.99
N ARG A 27 0.88 4.93 -0.59
CA ARG A 27 1.13 5.93 0.45
C ARG A 27 0.62 7.31 0.04
N ALA A 28 0.85 7.73 -1.20
CA ALA A 28 0.34 9.01 -1.70
C ALA A 28 -1.20 9.08 -1.65
N GLU A 29 -1.87 8.02 -2.10
CA GLU A 29 -3.34 7.92 -2.04
C GLU A 29 -3.86 7.89 -0.60
N LEU A 30 -3.16 7.18 0.29
CA LEU A 30 -3.47 7.14 1.73
C LEU A 30 -3.39 8.53 2.35
N GLU A 31 -2.31 9.26 2.09
CA GLU A 31 -2.11 10.61 2.60
C GLU A 31 -3.17 11.58 2.05
N GLU A 32 -3.57 11.44 0.79
CA GLU A 32 -4.65 12.23 0.18
C GLU A 32 -5.99 11.99 0.89
N ARG A 33 -6.40 10.73 1.05
CA ARG A 33 -7.67 10.37 1.72
C ARG A 33 -7.69 10.80 3.19
N ILE A 34 -6.57 10.62 3.91
CA ILE A 34 -6.43 11.13 5.28
C ILE A 34 -6.55 12.65 5.33
N ALA A 35 -5.94 13.37 4.38
CA ALA A 35 -6.02 14.83 4.31
C ALA A 35 -7.45 15.32 4.00
N GLU A 36 -8.22 14.56 3.24
CA GLU A 36 -9.65 14.81 2.98
C GLU A 36 -10.55 14.43 4.18
N GLY A 37 -10.00 13.73 5.18
CA GLY A 37 -10.73 13.22 6.34
C GLY A 37 -11.50 11.92 6.06
N ASP A 38 -11.26 11.28 4.92
CA ASP A 38 -11.82 9.99 4.55
C ASP A 38 -10.99 8.84 5.12
N LEU A 39 -11.14 8.61 6.42
CA LEU A 39 -10.45 7.53 7.13
C LEU A 39 -10.90 6.14 6.67
N LEU A 40 -12.15 5.99 6.20
CA LEU A 40 -12.66 4.71 5.71
C LEU A 40 -12.06 4.38 4.34
N GLY A 41 -12.05 5.33 3.42
CA GLY A 41 -11.38 5.17 2.12
C GLY A 41 -9.87 4.99 2.26
N ALA A 42 -9.25 5.60 3.28
CA ALA A 42 -7.86 5.40 3.63
C ALA A 42 -7.56 3.93 4.00
N GLU A 43 -8.42 3.27 4.78
CA GLU A 43 -8.28 1.85 5.13
C GLU A 43 -8.36 0.93 3.89
N ASP A 44 -9.18 1.31 2.90
CA ASP A 44 -9.38 0.54 1.66
C ASP A 44 -8.21 0.69 0.66
N VAL A 45 -7.27 1.63 0.85
CA VAL A 45 -6.14 1.87 -0.07
C VAL A 45 -5.30 0.62 -0.31
N CYS A 46 -5.04 -0.18 0.73
CA CYS A 46 -4.32 -1.45 0.60
C CYS A 46 -5.02 -2.39 -0.39
N LEU A 47 -6.35 -2.43 -0.37
CA LEU A 47 -7.14 -3.27 -1.24
C LEU A 47 -7.23 -2.68 -2.65
N ASP A 48 -7.51 -1.38 -2.76
CA ASP A 48 -7.68 -0.69 -4.03
C ASP A 48 -6.40 -0.63 -4.86
N VAL A 49 -5.27 -0.28 -4.23
CA VAL A 49 -4.01 0.00 -4.91
C VAL A 49 -3.13 -1.23 -4.97
N LEU A 50 -3.03 -1.97 -3.86
CA LEU A 50 -2.11 -3.10 -3.74
C LEU A 50 -2.82 -4.45 -3.92
N GLY A 51 -4.16 -4.50 -3.90
CA GLY A 51 -4.92 -5.75 -3.94
C GLY A 51 -4.69 -6.60 -2.68
N LEU A 52 -4.49 -5.95 -1.53
CA LEU A 52 -4.16 -6.59 -0.26
C LEU A 52 -5.17 -6.26 0.82
N GLU A 53 -5.21 -7.13 1.82
CA GLU A 53 -5.96 -6.86 3.02
C GLU A 53 -5.40 -5.63 3.77
N PRO A 54 -6.25 -4.87 4.49
CA PRO A 54 -5.84 -3.69 5.26
C PRO A 54 -4.86 -3.99 6.40
N ASP A 55 -4.57 -5.27 6.69
CA ASP A 55 -3.52 -5.70 7.63
C ASP A 55 -2.11 -5.17 7.29
N TYR A 56 -1.90 -4.75 6.04
CA TYR A 56 -0.65 -4.13 5.59
C TYR A 56 -0.67 -2.60 5.65
N LEU A 57 -1.76 -1.98 6.12
CA LEU A 57 -1.86 -0.52 6.24
C LEU A 57 -0.84 0.03 7.25
N ASP A 58 -0.53 -0.73 8.31
CA ASP A 58 0.53 -0.39 9.27
C ASP A 58 1.93 -0.34 8.62
N ASP A 59 2.17 -1.10 7.55
CA ASP A 59 3.43 -1.03 6.77
C ASP A 59 3.45 0.23 5.86
N LEU A 60 2.30 0.87 5.60
CA LEU A 60 2.18 2.11 4.82
C LEU A 60 2.31 3.38 5.67
N LEU A 61 2.00 3.33 6.96
CA LEU A 61 2.10 4.46 7.91
C LEU A 61 3.55 4.73 8.35
#